data_AF-A0A6I5I1I7-F1
#
_entry.id   AF-A0A6I5I1I7-F1
#
_cell.length_a   1.000
_cell.length_b   1.000
_cell.length_c   1.000
_cell.angle_alpha   90.00
_cell.angle_beta   90.00
_cell.angle_gamma   90.00
#
_symmetry.space_group_name_H-M   'P 1'
#
loop_
_entity.id
_entity.type
_entity.pdbx_description
1 polymer ?
#
loop_
_entity_poly.entity_id
_entity_poly.type
_entity_poly.pdbx_seq_one_letter_code
_entity_poly.pdbx_strand_id
1 'polypeptide(L)'
;MRSADRARDRRNRVLVIGAGALVVAGLVTFGTYTILDKSDASASSMSGDGKGAKGSDQKDGDLATGPIEGEKSWDAAKLGRDHVQEDVRYPMKPPVGGDHNPVWMNCDGEVYKKAIPDVNAVHALEHGSVWVTYTNDAPASDVDKLADRVSRTPYSLMSPYKDQAGAIMLTAWGKQVTVDGADDPRVAQFFAHYVQGPQTPEPGAACTGGLSAP
;
A
#
# COMPACT_ATOMS: atom_id res chain seq x y z
N MET A 1 -59.97 -16.02 21.17
CA MET A 1 -58.53 -16.07 21.52
C MET A 1 -57.67 -15.31 20.49
N ARG A 2 -57.91 -14.01 20.24
CA ARG A 2 -57.17 -13.21 19.22
C ARG A 2 -56.93 -11.74 19.61
N SER A 3 -56.96 -11.43 20.91
CA SER A 3 -56.86 -10.05 21.40
C SER A 3 -55.70 -9.81 22.38
N ALA A 4 -55.06 -10.87 22.89
CA ALA A 4 -53.98 -10.77 23.88
C ALA A 4 -52.57 -10.70 23.26
N ASP A 5 -52.38 -11.19 22.02
CA ASP A 5 -51.04 -11.26 21.41
C ASP A 5 -50.58 -9.94 20.77
N ARG A 6 -51.50 -9.04 20.41
CA ARG A 6 -51.14 -7.74 19.80
C ARG A 6 -50.59 -6.71 20.80
N ALA A 7 -50.79 -6.90 22.10
CA ALA A 7 -50.33 -5.96 23.12
C ALA A 7 -48.86 -6.20 23.54
N ARG A 8 -48.36 -7.44 23.44
CA ARG A 8 -46.98 -7.79 23.77
C ARG A 8 -46.00 -7.35 22.68
N ASP A 9 -46.40 -7.42 21.41
CA ASP A 9 -45.53 -7.11 20.27
C ASP A 9 -45.21 -5.60 20.14
N ARG A 10 -46.16 -4.72 20.52
CA ARG A 10 -45.90 -3.26 20.56
C ARG A 10 -44.93 -2.83 21.65
N ARG A 11 -44.85 -3.55 22.78
CA ARG A 11 -43.94 -3.19 23.89
C ARG A 11 -42.48 -3.53 23.57
N ASN A 12 -42.23 -4.65 22.87
CA ASN A 12 -40.86 -5.01 22.49
C ASN A 12 -40.31 -4.15 21.34
N ARG A 13 -41.15 -3.69 20.39
CA ARG A 13 -40.71 -2.76 19.32
C ARG A 13 -40.29 -1.38 19.83
N VAL A 14 -40.92 -0.86 20.88
CA VAL A 14 -40.57 0.45 21.46
C VAL A 14 -39.23 0.38 22.22
N LEU A 15 -38.90 -0.76 22.85
CA LEU A 15 -37.64 -0.94 23.56
C LEU A 15 -36.42 -1.11 22.63
N VAL A 16 -36.58 -1.78 21.48
CA VAL A 16 -35.47 -2.00 20.54
C VAL A 16 -35.10 -0.72 19.77
N ILE A 17 -36.08 0.14 19.44
CA ILE A 17 -35.81 1.41 18.74
C ILE A 17 -35.22 2.47 19.70
N GLY A 18 -35.62 2.47 20.98
CA GLY A 18 -35.09 3.39 21.99
C GLY A 18 -33.61 3.17 22.32
N ALA A 19 -33.13 1.93 22.30
CA ALA A 19 -31.73 1.60 22.58
C ALA A 19 -30.77 2.02 21.44
N GLY A 20 -31.21 1.94 20.18
CA GLY A 20 -30.37 2.29 19.02
C GLY A 20 -30.09 3.79 18.88
N ALA A 21 -31.06 4.65 19.21
CA ALA A 21 -30.90 6.09 19.08
C ALA A 21 -29.92 6.69 20.12
N LEU A 22 -29.82 6.09 21.32
CA LEU A 22 -28.90 6.56 22.36
C LEU A 22 -27.43 6.18 22.10
N VAL A 23 -27.17 5.06 21.41
CA VAL A 23 -25.79 4.64 21.07
C VAL A 23 -25.19 5.53 19.97
N VAL A 24 -25.99 5.94 18.98
CA VAL A 24 -25.51 6.80 17.88
C VAL A 24 -25.28 8.24 18.33
N ALA A 25 -26.13 8.79 19.22
CA ALA A 25 -25.93 10.13 19.77
C ALA A 25 -24.68 10.20 20.69
N GLY A 26 -24.45 9.17 21.51
CA GLY A 26 -23.29 9.10 22.41
C GLY A 26 -21.93 9.07 21.67
N LEU A 27 -21.85 8.40 20.52
CA LEU A 27 -20.63 8.34 19.72
C LEU A 27 -20.29 9.67 19.04
N VAL A 28 -21.29 10.44 18.58
CA VAL A 28 -21.08 11.75 17.94
C VAL A 28 -20.72 12.83 18.98
N THR A 29 -21.27 12.76 20.19
CA THR A 29 -20.92 13.69 21.28
C THR A 29 -19.56 13.38 21.92
N PHE A 30 -19.17 12.10 22.06
CA PHE A 30 -17.85 11.75 22.60
C PHE A 30 -16.72 12.04 21.60
N GLY A 31 -16.92 11.76 20.31
CA GLY A 31 -15.91 12.01 19.26
C GLY A 31 -15.60 13.49 19.05
N THR A 32 -16.57 14.38 19.27
CA THR A 32 -16.36 15.84 19.20
C THR A 32 -15.68 16.40 20.45
N TYR A 33 -15.95 15.85 21.64
CA TYR A 33 -15.34 16.34 22.88
C TYR A 33 -13.84 16.00 22.99
N THR A 34 -13.39 14.83 22.52
CA THR A 34 -11.96 14.47 22.61
C THR A 34 -11.05 15.22 21.62
N ILE A 35 -11.61 15.91 20.63
CA ILE A 35 -10.86 16.68 19.62
C ILE A 35 -10.72 18.17 20.00
N LEU A 36 -11.52 18.67 20.95
CA LEU A 36 -11.51 20.09 21.34
C LEU A 36 -10.75 20.40 22.64
N ASP A 37 -10.38 19.38 23.43
CA ASP A 37 -9.70 19.58 24.74
C ASP A 37 -8.16 19.41 24.70
N LYS A 38 -7.53 19.40 23.51
CA LYS A 38 -6.05 19.27 23.38
C LYS A 38 -5.36 20.40 22.62
N SER A 39 -6.04 21.52 22.42
CA SER A 39 -5.56 22.64 21.59
C SER A 39 -5.37 23.93 22.38
N ASP A 40 -4.87 23.88 23.62
CA ASP A 40 -4.43 25.07 24.37
C ASP A 40 -3.37 24.69 25.44
N ALA A 41 -2.25 24.12 25.00
CA ALA A 41 -1.07 23.96 25.85
C ALA A 41 0.22 23.83 25.02
N SER A 42 0.61 24.91 24.34
CA SER A 42 2.00 25.39 24.30
C SER A 42 2.19 26.45 23.21
N ALA A 43 1.82 27.70 23.52
CA ALA A 43 2.44 28.86 22.93
C ALA A 43 3.15 29.63 24.05
N SER A 44 4.40 29.26 24.33
CA SER A 44 5.38 30.22 24.85
C SER A 44 6.81 29.71 24.59
N SER A 45 7.47 30.39 23.65
CA SER A 45 8.88 30.80 23.70
C SER A 45 9.94 29.75 24.08
N MET A 46 10.84 29.45 23.15
CA MET A 46 12.24 29.94 23.24
C MET A 46 12.92 29.90 21.88
N SER A 47 13.40 31.06 21.47
CA SER A 47 14.34 31.27 20.37
C SER A 47 15.63 30.49 20.64
N GLY A 48 16.15 29.79 19.64
CA GLY A 48 17.46 29.17 19.65
C GLY A 48 17.99 29.07 18.22
N ASP A 49 18.96 29.93 17.90
CA ASP A 49 19.75 29.87 16.67
C ASP A 49 20.39 28.48 16.50
N GLY A 50 20.13 27.84 15.36
CA GLY A 50 20.70 26.55 15.01
C GLY A 50 20.65 26.31 13.50
N LYS A 51 21.75 26.59 12.81
CA LYS A 51 22.00 26.14 11.44
C LYS A 51 21.92 24.61 11.36
N GLY A 52 21.15 24.08 10.41
CA GLY A 52 21.38 22.73 9.88
C GLY A 52 20.14 21.94 9.50
N ALA A 53 20.15 21.42 8.26
CA ALA A 53 19.30 20.39 7.67
C ALA A 53 17.81 20.74 7.41
N LYS A 54 17.52 21.01 6.12
CA LYS A 54 16.16 20.92 5.56
C LYS A 54 15.72 19.44 5.54
N GLY A 55 15.09 18.97 6.61
CA GLY A 55 14.22 17.80 6.57
C GLY A 55 12.82 18.23 6.16
N SER A 56 12.29 17.68 5.07
CA SER A 56 10.94 17.95 4.60
C SER A 56 9.93 17.25 5.52
N ASP A 57 9.31 18.00 6.42
CA ASP A 57 8.04 17.65 7.08
C ASP A 57 6.92 17.65 6.02
N GLN A 58 6.88 16.64 5.14
CA GLN A 58 5.70 16.38 4.32
C GLN A 58 4.75 15.49 5.11
N LYS A 59 3.56 16.00 5.39
CA LYS A 59 2.47 15.22 5.99
C LYS A 59 2.14 14.06 5.04
N ASP A 60 1.94 12.85 5.58
CA ASP A 60 1.70 11.63 4.79
C ASP A 60 0.60 11.76 3.72
N GLY A 61 -0.39 12.64 3.93
CA GLY A 61 -1.43 12.95 2.95
C GLY A 61 -0.92 13.64 1.67
N ASP A 62 0.13 14.46 1.75
CA ASP A 62 0.71 15.14 0.58
C ASP A 62 1.57 14.18 -0.26
N LEU A 63 2.10 13.11 0.36
CA LEU A 63 2.93 12.10 -0.30
C LEU A 63 2.14 11.15 -1.19
N ALA A 64 0.83 11.02 -1.00
CA ALA A 64 -0.04 10.09 -1.76
C ALA A 64 -0.72 10.72 -2.99
N THR A 65 -0.55 12.03 -3.20
CA THR A 65 -1.25 12.78 -4.26
C THR A 65 -0.34 13.62 -5.15
N GLY A 66 0.97 13.62 -4.90
CA GLY A 66 1.96 14.40 -5.66
C GLY A 66 2.53 13.66 -6.88
N PRO A 67 3.06 14.37 -7.88
CA PRO A 67 3.83 13.70 -8.94
C PRO A 67 5.13 13.10 -8.39
N ILE A 68 5.47 11.89 -8.81
CA ILE A 68 6.74 11.23 -8.49
C ILE A 68 7.76 11.52 -9.60
N GLU A 69 8.87 12.17 -9.26
CA GLU A 69 9.89 12.53 -10.25
C GLU A 69 10.55 11.31 -10.89
N GLY A 70 10.62 11.29 -12.22
CA GLY A 70 11.21 10.20 -12.99
C GLY A 70 10.35 8.94 -13.06
N GLU A 71 9.12 8.97 -12.55
CA GLU A 71 8.16 7.89 -12.75
C GLU A 71 7.85 7.71 -14.24
N LYS A 72 7.85 6.46 -14.66
CA LYS A 72 7.32 6.02 -15.94
C LYS A 72 5.94 5.42 -15.75
N SER A 73 5.06 5.72 -16.70
CA SER A 73 3.68 5.24 -16.74
C SER A 73 3.40 4.53 -18.05
N TRP A 74 2.66 3.43 -17.96
CA TRP A 74 2.16 2.67 -19.11
C TRP A 74 0.63 2.69 -19.11
N ASP A 75 0.05 2.67 -20.31
CA ASP A 75 -1.39 2.59 -20.50
C ASP A 75 -1.90 1.22 -20.04
N ALA A 76 -2.65 1.19 -18.95
CA ALA A 76 -3.17 -0.04 -18.37
C ALA A 76 -4.05 -0.84 -19.35
N ALA A 77 -4.73 -0.17 -20.29
CA ALA A 77 -5.53 -0.86 -21.31
C ALA A 77 -4.68 -1.63 -22.33
N LYS A 78 -3.36 -1.36 -22.39
CA LYS A 78 -2.40 -2.05 -23.26
C LYS A 78 -1.56 -3.07 -22.52
N LEU A 79 -1.65 -3.11 -21.19
CA LEU A 79 -1.10 -4.19 -20.38
C LEU A 79 -2.13 -5.31 -20.41
N GLY A 80 -1.77 -6.44 -21.04
CA GLY A 80 -2.57 -7.67 -20.95
C GLY A 80 -2.89 -8.03 -19.49
N ARG A 81 -3.91 -8.85 -19.29
CA ARG A 81 -4.43 -9.23 -17.96
C ARG A 81 -4.92 -10.67 -17.92
N ASP A 82 -4.64 -11.46 -18.95
CA ASP A 82 -5.11 -12.83 -18.99
C ASP A 82 -4.25 -13.70 -18.08
N HIS A 83 -4.91 -14.60 -17.35
CA HIS A 83 -4.22 -15.64 -16.59
C HIS A 83 -3.77 -16.76 -17.51
N VAL A 84 -2.46 -16.97 -17.59
CA VAL A 84 -1.81 -17.98 -18.47
C VAL A 84 -0.95 -18.93 -17.66
N GLN A 85 -0.84 -20.19 -18.12
CA GLN A 85 0.00 -21.19 -17.44
C GLN A 85 1.47 -21.15 -17.90
N GLU A 86 1.73 -20.52 -19.04
CA GLU A 86 3.04 -20.49 -19.70
C GLU A 86 3.86 -19.25 -19.34
N ASP A 87 5.14 -19.28 -19.68
CA ASP A 87 6.03 -18.13 -19.53
C ASP A 87 5.61 -16.99 -20.46
N VAL A 88 5.64 -15.77 -19.94
CA VAL A 88 5.30 -14.56 -20.71
C VAL A 88 6.55 -13.73 -20.95
N ARG A 89 6.71 -13.25 -22.18
CA ARG A 89 7.80 -12.35 -22.53
C ARG A 89 7.37 -10.89 -22.37
N TYR A 90 7.92 -10.23 -21.37
CA TYR A 90 7.64 -8.82 -21.12
C TYR A 90 8.66 -7.89 -21.82
N PRO A 91 8.21 -6.71 -22.29
CA PRO A 91 9.12 -5.70 -22.86
C PRO A 91 9.86 -4.87 -21.80
N MET A 92 9.37 -4.84 -20.56
CA MET A 92 9.99 -4.13 -19.44
C MET A 92 10.70 -5.11 -18.50
N LYS A 93 11.72 -4.61 -17.79
CA LYS A 93 12.48 -5.32 -16.77
C LYS A 93 12.74 -4.41 -15.55
N PRO A 94 12.10 -4.64 -14.39
CA PRO A 94 11.04 -5.62 -14.15
C PRO A 94 9.77 -5.32 -14.96
N PRO A 95 8.91 -6.32 -15.22
CA PRO A 95 7.60 -6.12 -15.83
C PRO A 95 6.68 -5.26 -14.96
N VAL A 96 5.86 -4.43 -15.60
CA VAL A 96 4.92 -3.52 -14.91
C VAL A 96 3.46 -3.99 -14.99
N GLY A 97 3.20 -5.18 -15.51
CA GLY A 97 1.88 -5.67 -15.89
C GLY A 97 1.95 -6.53 -17.15
N GLY A 98 0.81 -7.09 -17.55
CA GLY A 98 0.70 -8.02 -18.67
C GLY A 98 0.06 -9.34 -18.25
N ASP A 99 -0.15 -10.23 -19.21
CA ASP A 99 -0.62 -11.60 -18.95
C ASP A 99 0.34 -12.30 -18.00
N HIS A 100 -0.18 -13.12 -17.10
CA HIS A 100 0.59 -13.58 -15.94
C HIS A 100 0.03 -14.90 -15.38
N ASN A 101 0.77 -15.54 -14.47
CA ASN A 101 0.38 -16.84 -13.94
C ASN A 101 -0.83 -16.70 -13.00
N PRO A 102 -1.83 -17.60 -12.97
CA PRO A 102 -2.96 -17.50 -12.03
C PRO A 102 -2.59 -17.69 -10.56
N VAL A 103 -1.36 -18.09 -10.25
CA VAL A 103 -0.85 -18.14 -8.87
C VAL A 103 0.06 -16.93 -8.65
N TRP A 104 -0.21 -16.12 -7.63
CA TRP A 104 0.63 -14.98 -7.27
C TRP A 104 1.83 -15.38 -6.40
N MET A 105 2.85 -14.53 -6.35
CA MET A 105 3.81 -14.53 -5.24
C MET A 105 3.18 -13.88 -4.03
N ASN A 106 3.38 -14.44 -2.83
CA ASN A 106 2.99 -13.76 -1.60
C ASN A 106 3.60 -12.35 -1.56
N CYS A 107 2.78 -11.38 -1.18
CA CYS A 107 3.08 -9.96 -1.34
C CYS A 107 2.63 -9.13 -0.16
N ASP A 108 2.48 -9.73 1.03
CA ASP A 108 2.05 -9.02 2.23
C ASP A 108 3.22 -8.71 3.17
N GLY A 109 4.23 -8.02 2.62
CA GLY A 109 5.47 -7.68 3.31
C GLY A 109 6.56 -8.73 3.14
N GLU A 110 6.62 -9.38 1.98
CA GLU A 110 7.52 -10.50 1.72
C GLU A 110 8.89 -10.04 1.19
N VAL A 111 9.97 -10.51 1.81
CA VAL A 111 11.35 -10.24 1.38
C VAL A 111 11.99 -11.53 0.89
N TYR A 112 12.13 -11.66 -0.43
CA TYR A 112 12.71 -12.81 -1.09
C TYR A 112 14.22 -12.65 -1.26
N LYS A 113 14.99 -13.65 -0.79
CA LYS A 113 16.46 -13.67 -0.91
C LYS A 113 16.97 -14.09 -2.29
N LYS A 114 16.08 -14.57 -3.16
CA LYS A 114 16.37 -15.02 -4.52
C LYS A 114 15.41 -14.31 -5.48
N ALA A 115 15.82 -14.21 -6.74
CA ALA A 115 14.91 -13.76 -7.79
C ALA A 115 13.67 -14.66 -7.84
N ILE A 116 12.52 -14.02 -8.05
CA ILE A 116 11.21 -14.67 -8.16
C ILE A 116 10.76 -14.69 -9.63
N PRO A 117 9.84 -15.58 -10.03
CA PRO A 117 9.36 -15.60 -11.41
C PRO A 117 8.53 -14.36 -11.74
N ASP A 118 8.84 -13.73 -12.87
CA ASP A 118 8.16 -12.51 -13.35
C ASP A 118 6.65 -12.70 -13.46
N VAL A 119 6.19 -13.83 -14.02
CA VAL A 119 4.76 -14.13 -14.21
C VAL A 119 3.99 -14.24 -12.89
N ASN A 120 4.64 -14.58 -11.78
CA ASN A 120 3.97 -14.65 -10.47
C ASN A 120 4.07 -13.31 -9.72
N ALA A 121 5.16 -12.57 -9.92
CA ALA A 121 5.31 -11.21 -9.39
C ALA A 121 4.33 -10.23 -10.06
N VAL A 122 4.07 -10.36 -11.37
CA VAL A 122 3.08 -9.54 -12.08
C VAL A 122 1.67 -9.75 -11.54
N HIS A 123 1.29 -10.98 -11.17
CA HIS A 123 0.01 -11.24 -10.48
C HIS A 123 -0.04 -10.49 -9.14
N ALA A 124 1.05 -10.51 -8.36
CA ALA A 124 1.10 -9.73 -7.13
C ALA A 124 0.90 -8.22 -7.39
N LEU A 125 1.38 -7.68 -8.52
CA LEU A 125 1.09 -6.30 -8.92
C LEU A 125 -0.38 -6.09 -9.27
N GLU A 126 -1.05 -7.08 -9.90
CA GLU A 126 -2.49 -7.05 -10.18
C GLU A 126 -3.30 -6.92 -8.88
N HIS A 127 -2.85 -7.58 -7.81
CA HIS A 127 -3.43 -7.49 -6.47
C HIS A 127 -3.10 -6.18 -5.75
N GLY A 128 -2.30 -5.30 -6.37
CA GLY A 128 -2.01 -3.95 -5.87
C GLY A 128 -0.82 -3.87 -4.93
N SER A 129 0.14 -4.78 -5.11
CA SER A 129 1.40 -4.68 -4.41
C SER A 129 2.38 -3.72 -5.08
N VAL A 130 3.32 -3.23 -4.27
CA VAL A 130 4.56 -2.60 -4.75
C VAL A 130 5.69 -3.62 -4.69
N TRP A 131 6.31 -3.89 -5.84
CA TRP A 131 7.49 -4.74 -5.94
C TRP A 131 8.77 -3.89 -5.95
N VAL A 132 9.58 -4.06 -4.92
CA VAL A 132 10.92 -3.47 -4.80
C VAL A 132 11.95 -4.45 -5.35
N THR A 133 12.75 -4.01 -6.33
CA THR A 133 13.78 -4.85 -6.96
C THR A 133 15.14 -4.18 -6.91
N TYR A 134 16.19 -4.98 -6.76
CA TYR A 134 17.56 -4.49 -6.65
C TYR A 134 18.58 -5.34 -7.41
N THR A 135 19.66 -4.69 -7.89
CA THR A 135 20.85 -5.36 -8.44
C THR A 135 21.94 -5.50 -7.38
N ASN A 136 23.06 -6.14 -7.76
CA ASN A 136 24.26 -6.19 -6.90
C ASN A 136 24.98 -4.84 -6.77
N ASP A 137 24.58 -3.83 -7.55
CA ASP A 137 25.13 -2.47 -7.46
C ASP A 137 24.46 -1.65 -6.34
N ALA A 138 23.31 -2.12 -5.82
CA ALA A 138 22.64 -1.49 -4.70
C ALA A 138 23.48 -1.63 -3.42
N PRO A 139 23.71 -0.55 -2.66
CA PRO A 139 24.38 -0.64 -1.37
C PRO A 139 23.63 -1.58 -0.42
N ALA A 140 24.35 -2.48 0.26
CA ALA A 140 23.74 -3.43 1.19
C ALA A 140 22.89 -2.74 2.27
N SER A 141 23.32 -1.56 2.75
CA SER A 141 22.55 -0.76 3.70
C SER A 141 21.20 -0.28 3.16
N ASP A 142 21.10 0.00 1.86
CA ASP A 142 19.84 0.40 1.24
C ASP A 142 18.93 -0.81 1.06
N VAL A 143 19.50 -1.95 0.65
CA VAL A 143 18.77 -3.23 0.56
C VAL A 143 18.17 -3.59 1.90
N ASP A 144 18.94 -3.51 2.99
CA ASP A 144 18.46 -3.81 4.34
C ASP A 144 17.34 -2.86 4.77
N LYS A 145 17.48 -1.55 4.57
CA LYS A 145 16.44 -0.56 4.89
C LYS A 145 15.15 -0.79 4.11
N LEU A 146 15.24 -1.13 2.82
CA LEU A 146 14.08 -1.41 1.98
C LEU A 146 13.39 -2.72 2.38
N ALA A 147 14.16 -3.76 2.71
CA ALA A 147 13.62 -5.00 3.26
C ALA A 147 12.85 -4.75 4.56
N ASP A 148 13.40 -3.89 5.41
CA ASP A 148 12.79 -3.43 6.66
C ASP A 148 11.48 -2.66 6.41
N ARG A 149 11.42 -1.82 5.38
CA ARG A 149 10.19 -1.12 4.96
C ARG A 149 9.14 -2.11 4.46
N VAL A 150 9.54 -3.00 3.55
CA VAL A 150 8.66 -3.99 2.91
C VAL A 150 8.05 -4.92 3.95
N SER A 151 8.86 -5.48 4.85
CA SER A 151 8.38 -6.38 5.91
C SER A 151 7.35 -5.77 6.88
N ARG A 152 7.24 -4.44 6.92
CA ARG A 152 6.27 -3.70 7.74
C ARG A 152 5.12 -3.12 6.92
N THR A 153 5.12 -3.31 5.60
CA THR A 153 4.13 -2.73 4.69
C THR A 153 3.33 -3.82 3.99
N PRO A 154 2.03 -3.97 4.31
CA PRO A 154 1.13 -4.84 3.56
C PRO A 154 1.14 -4.52 2.06
N TYR A 155 0.81 -5.50 1.23
CA TYR A 155 0.84 -5.35 -0.24
C TYR A 155 2.17 -4.78 -0.74
N SER A 156 3.27 -5.34 -0.25
CA SER A 156 4.59 -5.11 -0.81
C SER A 156 5.43 -6.37 -0.80
N LEU A 157 6.36 -6.44 -1.75
CA LEU A 157 7.33 -7.51 -1.85
C LEU A 157 8.68 -7.00 -2.34
N MET A 158 9.74 -7.74 -2.03
CA MET A 158 11.10 -7.40 -2.44
C MET A 158 11.86 -8.61 -2.96
N SER A 159 12.64 -8.44 -4.02
CA SER A 159 13.54 -9.50 -4.51
C SER A 159 14.72 -8.96 -5.33
N PRO A 160 15.85 -9.70 -5.43
CA PRO A 160 16.87 -9.42 -6.43
C PRO A 160 16.31 -9.45 -7.86
N TYR A 161 16.77 -8.53 -8.72
CA TYR A 161 16.48 -8.52 -10.16
C TYR A 161 17.71 -8.02 -10.93
N LYS A 162 18.47 -8.92 -11.55
CA LYS A 162 19.79 -8.60 -12.11
C LYS A 162 19.78 -7.75 -13.39
N ASP A 163 18.73 -7.85 -14.21
CA ASP A 163 18.70 -7.26 -15.57
C ASP A 163 17.90 -5.94 -15.64
N GLN A 164 17.63 -5.32 -14.49
CA GLN A 164 16.90 -4.07 -14.43
C GLN A 164 17.81 -2.85 -14.73
N ALA A 165 17.21 -1.72 -15.09
CA ALA A 165 17.96 -0.56 -15.56
C ALA A 165 18.70 0.22 -14.45
N GLY A 166 18.18 0.22 -13.23
CA GLY A 166 18.76 0.95 -12.09
C GLY A 166 19.12 0.04 -10.93
N ALA A 167 19.97 0.52 -10.02
CA ALA A 167 20.38 -0.27 -8.85
C ALA A 167 19.18 -0.67 -7.99
N ILE A 168 18.20 0.23 -7.81
CA ILE A 168 16.95 -0.01 -7.09
C ILE A 168 15.79 0.51 -7.94
N MET A 169 14.75 -0.30 -8.10
CA MET A 169 13.52 0.06 -8.81
C MET A 169 12.29 -0.33 -8.00
N LEU A 170 11.25 0.49 -8.07
CA LEU A 170 9.95 0.23 -7.47
C LEU A 170 8.93 0.12 -8.59
N THR A 171 8.13 -0.94 -8.56
CA THR A 171 7.15 -1.26 -9.60
C THR A 171 5.78 -1.50 -8.99
N ALA A 172 4.75 -0.94 -9.62
CA ALA A 172 3.34 -1.22 -9.39
C ALA A 172 2.66 -1.41 -10.75
N TRP A 173 1.40 -1.85 -10.78
CA TRP A 173 0.71 -2.05 -12.06
C TRP A 173 0.71 -0.77 -12.91
N GLY A 174 1.33 -0.84 -14.09
CA GLY A 174 1.49 0.26 -15.03
C GLY A 174 2.43 1.37 -14.59
N LYS A 175 3.19 1.20 -13.51
CA LYS A 175 3.94 2.27 -12.84
C LYS A 175 5.33 1.79 -12.43
N GLN A 176 6.35 2.60 -12.68
CA GLN A 176 7.71 2.23 -12.29
C GLN A 176 8.59 3.46 -12.09
N VAL A 177 9.45 3.40 -11.09
CA VAL A 177 10.46 4.43 -10.83
C VAL A 177 11.80 3.79 -10.48
N THR A 178 12.89 4.38 -10.96
CA THR A 178 14.24 4.09 -10.49
C THR A 178 14.60 5.11 -9.41
N VAL A 179 15.11 4.64 -8.28
CA VAL A 179 15.48 5.48 -7.13
C VAL A 179 16.97 5.38 -6.85
N ASP A 180 17.51 6.40 -6.19
CA ASP A 180 18.96 6.50 -5.96
C ASP A 180 19.42 5.75 -4.71
N GLY A 181 18.50 5.37 -3.82
CA GLY A 181 18.76 4.70 -2.55
C GLY A 181 17.50 4.50 -1.71
N ALA A 182 17.64 3.93 -0.51
CA ALA A 182 16.49 3.66 0.36
C ALA A 182 15.88 4.92 0.99
N ASP A 183 16.69 5.96 1.18
CA ASP A 183 16.26 7.24 1.76
C ASP A 183 15.75 8.24 0.71
N ASP A 184 15.68 7.82 -0.57
CA ASP A 184 15.11 8.64 -1.63
C ASP A 184 13.63 8.95 -1.33
N PRO A 185 13.21 10.24 -1.32
CA PRO A 185 11.84 10.61 -0.99
C PRO A 185 10.79 9.94 -1.89
N ARG A 186 11.17 9.57 -3.12
CA ARG A 186 10.30 8.86 -4.06
C ARG A 186 9.93 7.47 -3.57
N VAL A 187 10.73 6.83 -2.72
CA VAL A 187 10.38 5.54 -2.09
C VAL A 187 9.13 5.72 -1.22
N ALA A 188 9.12 6.74 -0.35
CA ALA A 188 7.98 7.00 0.51
C ALA A 188 6.72 7.34 -0.29
N GLN A 189 6.86 8.20 -1.31
CA GLN A 189 5.78 8.57 -2.22
C GLN A 189 5.24 7.35 -2.96
N PHE A 190 6.08 6.56 -3.61
CA PHE A 190 5.64 5.42 -4.44
C PHE A 190 4.83 4.40 -3.63
N PHE A 191 5.26 4.09 -2.41
CA PHE A 191 4.48 3.23 -1.51
C PHE A 191 3.15 3.88 -1.14
N ALA A 192 3.13 5.16 -0.77
CA ALA A 192 1.90 5.86 -0.40
C ALA A 192 0.89 5.96 -1.56
N HIS A 193 1.38 6.10 -2.79
CA HIS A 193 0.56 6.16 -4.00
C HIS A 193 0.00 4.81 -4.43
N TYR A 194 0.82 3.77 -4.38
CA TYR A 194 0.59 2.57 -5.19
C TYR A 194 0.32 1.30 -4.43
N VAL A 195 0.65 1.24 -3.14
CA VAL A 195 0.11 0.18 -2.28
C VAL A 195 -1.41 0.32 -2.25
N GLN A 196 -2.10 -0.65 -2.85
CA GLN A 196 -3.57 -0.61 -3.00
C GLN A 196 -4.11 0.67 -3.67
N GLY A 197 -3.30 1.25 -4.55
CA GLY A 197 -3.63 2.48 -5.25
C GLY A 197 -4.71 2.31 -6.33
N PRO A 198 -5.25 3.41 -6.88
CA PRO A 198 -6.34 3.39 -7.86
C PRO A 198 -5.98 2.75 -9.23
N GLN A 199 -4.69 2.59 -9.52
CA GLN A 199 -4.18 1.90 -10.71
C GLN A 199 -4.27 0.38 -10.61
N THR A 200 -4.47 -0.15 -9.40
CA THR A 200 -4.54 -1.58 -9.15
C THR A 200 -5.75 -2.18 -9.86
N PRO A 201 -5.57 -3.22 -10.68
CA PRO A 201 -6.69 -3.87 -11.34
C PRO A 201 -7.60 -4.67 -10.40
N GLU A 202 -7.05 -5.30 -9.36
CA GLU A 202 -7.80 -6.08 -8.36
C GLU A 202 -7.49 -5.64 -6.91
N PRO A 203 -7.92 -4.44 -6.51
CA PRO A 203 -7.62 -3.93 -5.17
C PRO A 203 -8.32 -4.77 -4.10
N GLY A 204 -7.58 -5.14 -3.06
CA GLY A 204 -8.02 -5.94 -1.93
C GLY A 204 -7.94 -7.45 -2.15
N ALA A 205 -7.46 -7.90 -3.31
CA ALA A 205 -7.22 -9.32 -3.57
C ALA A 205 -6.13 -9.88 -2.66
N ALA A 206 -6.16 -11.18 -2.38
CA ALA A 206 -5.30 -11.78 -1.36
C ALA A 206 -3.81 -11.67 -1.74
N CYS A 207 -3.00 -11.07 -0.85
CA CYS A 207 -1.53 -11.08 -0.98
C CYS A 207 -0.86 -12.22 -0.20
N THR A 208 -1.63 -13.17 0.33
CA THR A 208 -1.13 -14.37 1.04
C THR A 208 -1.81 -15.63 0.53
N GLY A 209 -1.18 -16.79 0.70
CA GLY A 209 -1.71 -18.09 0.21
C GLY A 209 -1.31 -18.44 -1.22
N GLY A 210 -0.48 -17.61 -1.87
CA GLY A 210 0.18 -17.90 -3.12
C GLY A 210 1.52 -18.61 -2.92
N LEU A 211 2.44 -18.43 -3.86
CA LEU A 211 3.79 -18.97 -3.78
C LEU A 211 4.63 -18.20 -2.76
N SER A 212 5.41 -18.93 -1.98
CA SER A 212 6.58 -18.40 -1.25
C SER A 212 7.86 -18.81 -1.97
N ALA A 213 8.98 -18.17 -1.66
CA ALA A 213 10.27 -18.67 -2.15
C ALA A 213 10.53 -20.08 -1.59
N PRO A 214 11.06 -21.00 -2.41
CA PRO A 214 11.53 -22.30 -1.94
C PRO A 214 12.78 -22.21 -1.06
#